data_AF-A0A800GJD3-F1
#
_entry.id   AF-A0A800GJD3-F1
#
_cell.length_a   1.000
_cell.length_b   1.000
_cell.length_c   1.000
_cell.angle_alpha   90.00
_cell.angle_beta   90.00
_cell.angle_gamma   90.00
#
_symmetry.space_group_name_H-M   'P 1'
#
loop_
_entity.id
_entity.type
_entity.pdbx_description
1 polymer ?
#
loop_
_entity_poly.entity_id
_entity_poly.type
_entity_poly.pdbx_seq_one_letter_code
_entity_poly.pdbx_strand_id
1 'polypeptide(L)'
;EDIDPGTHIHAMGGDCPGKTEFDADFIRRCKVVVEYSPQSLLEGEMQHCSPNNIYAELWELVCHRKPGRINDQEITLFDSVGFALEDFSILRVFYALASTYQLGTELTLIPELDDPKNLYGLIY
;
A
#
# COMPACT_ATOMS: atom_id res chain seq x y z
N GLU A 1 2.10 -24.93 -11.92
CA GLU A 1 3.00 -24.83 -13.09
C GLU A 1 4.24 -24.07 -12.66
N ASP A 2 5.40 -24.39 -13.22
CA ASP A 2 6.64 -23.72 -12.82
C ASP A 2 6.72 -22.31 -13.42
N ILE A 3 6.92 -21.32 -12.56
CA ILE A 3 7.20 -19.93 -12.95
C ILE A 3 8.66 -19.84 -13.40
N ASP A 4 8.90 -19.19 -14.54
CA ASP A 4 10.24 -19.06 -15.10
C ASP A 4 11.18 -18.24 -14.18
N PRO A 5 12.47 -18.63 -14.05
CA PRO A 5 13.46 -17.81 -13.38
C PRO A 5 13.50 -16.37 -13.92
N GLY A 6 13.70 -15.41 -13.02
CA GLY A 6 13.73 -13.99 -13.39
C GLY A 6 12.36 -13.30 -13.41
N THR A 7 11.26 -14.03 -13.24
CA THR A 7 9.91 -13.44 -13.21
C THR A 7 9.74 -12.43 -12.08
N HIS A 8 9.05 -11.32 -12.39
CA HIS A 8 8.54 -10.39 -11.39
C HIS A 8 7.02 -10.47 -11.33
N ILE A 9 6.48 -10.53 -10.12
CA ILE A 9 5.06 -10.68 -9.83
C ILE A 9 4.62 -9.48 -9.01
N HIS A 10 3.56 -8.83 -9.47
CA HIS A 10 2.75 -7.92 -8.67
C HIS A 10 1.52 -8.71 -8.19
N ALA A 11 1.55 -9.16 -6.94
CA ALA A 11 0.39 -9.74 -6.28
C ALA A 11 -0.44 -8.59 -5.73
N MET A 12 -1.59 -8.31 -6.35
CA MET A 12 -2.45 -7.16 -6.02
C MET A 12 -3.86 -7.58 -5.61
N GLY A 13 -4.24 -8.83 -5.87
CA GLY A 13 -5.57 -9.31 -5.58
C GLY A 13 -5.74 -9.74 -4.13
N GLY A 14 -4.72 -10.30 -3.47
CA GLY A 14 -4.79 -10.63 -2.04
C GLY A 14 -4.63 -9.39 -1.18
N ASP A 15 -5.73 -8.85 -0.65
CA ASP A 15 -5.78 -7.54 0.03
C ASP A 15 -6.58 -7.56 1.35
N CYS A 16 -7.00 -8.73 1.82
CA CYS A 16 -7.75 -8.85 3.06
C CYS A 16 -7.59 -10.23 3.72
N PRO A 17 -7.93 -10.36 5.02
CA PRO A 17 -7.76 -11.62 5.73
C PRO A 17 -8.58 -12.75 5.07
N GLY A 18 -7.91 -13.85 4.75
CA GLY A 18 -8.46 -15.03 4.09
C GLY A 18 -8.49 -14.97 2.56
N LYS A 19 -8.03 -13.88 1.93
CA LYS A 19 -7.99 -13.71 0.47
C LYS A 19 -6.54 -13.63 -0.02
N THR A 20 -6.09 -14.68 -0.72
CA THR A 20 -4.74 -14.79 -1.28
C THR A 20 -4.79 -15.37 -2.69
N GLU A 21 -3.78 -15.07 -3.50
CA GLU A 21 -3.67 -15.49 -4.90
C GLU A 21 -2.66 -16.63 -5.09
N PHE A 22 -1.64 -16.72 -4.22
CA PHE A 22 -0.55 -17.68 -4.32
C PHE A 22 -0.47 -18.60 -3.11
N ASP A 23 0.15 -19.77 -3.31
CA ASP A 23 0.45 -20.70 -2.22
C ASP A 23 1.77 -20.35 -1.50
N ALA A 24 1.86 -20.67 -0.22
CA ALA A 24 3.05 -20.40 0.59
C ALA A 24 4.33 -21.09 0.08
N ASP A 25 4.24 -22.23 -0.60
CA ASP A 25 5.42 -22.91 -1.14
C ASP A 25 6.02 -22.11 -2.29
N PHE A 26 5.18 -21.51 -3.13
CA PHE A 26 5.60 -20.58 -4.16
C PHE A 26 6.20 -19.29 -3.59
N ILE A 27 5.54 -18.66 -2.63
CA ILE A 27 6.01 -17.40 -2.01
C ILE A 27 7.41 -17.58 -1.40
N ARG A 28 7.66 -18.72 -0.75
CA ARG A 28 8.98 -19.05 -0.15
C ARG A 28 10.13 -19.14 -1.16
N ARG A 29 9.85 -19.30 -2.45
CA ARG A 29 10.86 -19.27 -3.53
C ARG A 29 11.13 -17.86 -4.06
N CYS A 30 10.33 -16.87 -3.65
CA CYS A 30 10.42 -15.49 -4.11
C CYS A 30 11.24 -14.62 -3.15
N LYS A 31 11.89 -13.60 -3.69
CA LYS A 31 12.30 -12.42 -2.92
C LYS A 31 11.05 -11.53 -2.74
N VAL A 32 10.46 -11.58 -1.55
CA VAL A 32 9.20 -10.88 -1.25
C VAL A 32 9.46 -9.46 -0.72
N VAL A 33 8.88 -8.49 -1.39
CA VAL A 33 8.86 -7.08 -0.97
C VAL A 33 7.41 -6.71 -0.64
N VAL A 34 7.21 -5.97 0.43
CA VAL A 34 5.89 -5.51 0.90
C VAL A 34 5.83 -3.99 1.00
N GLU A 35 4.64 -3.40 1.14
CA GLU A 35 4.48 -1.97 1.43
C GLU A 35 4.77 -1.67 2.90
N TYR A 36 4.00 -2.28 3.81
CA TYR A 36 4.11 -2.14 5.25
C TYR A 36 3.89 -3.49 5.95
N SER A 37 4.95 -4.03 6.55
CA SER A 37 4.98 -5.42 7.01
C SER A 37 3.84 -5.76 7.99
N PRO A 38 3.52 -4.93 9.01
CA PRO A 38 2.43 -5.25 9.92
C PRO A 38 1.06 -5.42 9.26
N GLN A 39 0.80 -4.74 8.14
CA GLN A 39 -0.46 -4.87 7.39
C GLN A 39 -0.41 -6.03 6.40
N SER A 40 0.66 -6.17 5.62
CA SER A 40 0.80 -7.27 4.65
C SER A 40 0.80 -8.65 5.33
N LEU A 41 1.27 -8.76 6.58
CA LEU A 41 1.16 -9.99 7.38
C LEU A 41 -0.27 -10.37 7.79
N LEU A 42 -1.24 -9.47 7.66
CA LEU A 42 -2.64 -9.72 8.00
C LEU A 42 -3.52 -9.85 6.76
N GLU A 43 -3.19 -9.12 5.70
CA GLU A 43 -4.08 -8.89 4.56
C GLU A 43 -3.53 -9.44 3.24
N GLY A 44 -2.20 -9.49 3.09
CA GLY A 44 -1.56 -9.84 1.82
C GLY A 44 -1.31 -11.33 1.65
N GLU A 45 -0.49 -11.66 0.66
CA GLU A 45 0.03 -13.01 0.45
C GLU A 45 0.82 -13.51 1.66
N MET A 46 1.46 -12.60 2.40
CA MET A 46 2.25 -12.92 3.58
C MET A 46 1.46 -13.46 4.78
N GLN A 47 0.12 -13.38 4.78
CA GLN A 47 -0.73 -13.79 5.90
C GLN A 47 -0.66 -15.29 6.27
N HIS A 48 -0.21 -16.13 5.34
CA HIS A 48 -0.06 -17.57 5.53
C HIS A 48 1.41 -18.03 5.44
N CYS A 49 2.35 -17.08 5.51
CA CYS A 49 3.79 -17.29 5.49
C CYS A 49 4.45 -16.83 6.81
N SER A 50 5.74 -17.13 7.00
CA SER A 50 6.48 -16.61 8.16
C SER A 50 6.86 -15.15 7.92
N PRO A 51 6.84 -14.27 8.95
CA PRO A 51 7.37 -12.91 8.82
C PRO A 51 8.81 -12.85 8.31
N ASN A 52 9.60 -13.89 8.58
CA ASN A 52 10.98 -14.00 8.09
C ASN A 52 11.09 -14.19 6.56
N ASN A 53 9.99 -14.47 5.86
CA ASN A 53 9.96 -14.53 4.41
C ASN A 53 9.89 -13.15 3.75
N ILE A 54 9.57 -12.09 4.50
CA ILE A 54 9.65 -10.71 4.01
C ILE A 54 11.12 -10.33 3.88
N TYR A 55 11.56 -10.04 2.66
CA TYR A 55 12.92 -9.59 2.41
C TYR A 55 13.09 -8.10 2.78
N ALA A 56 12.15 -7.26 2.33
CA ALA A 56 12.20 -5.83 2.54
C ALA A 56 10.82 -5.17 2.45
N GLU A 57 10.70 -4.01 3.07
CA GLU A 57 9.66 -3.05 2.71
C GLU A 57 10.12 -2.22 1.50
N LEU A 58 9.20 -1.81 0.63
CA LEU A 58 9.51 -1.15 -0.64
C LEU A 58 10.38 0.12 -0.44
N TRP A 59 10.13 0.87 0.62
CA TRP A 59 10.90 2.08 0.92
C TRP A 59 12.39 1.79 1.18
N GLU A 60 12.73 0.59 1.70
CA GLU A 60 14.13 0.20 1.92
C GLU A 60 14.88 0.04 0.59
N LEU A 61 14.20 -0.39 -0.47
CA LEU A 61 14.76 -0.48 -1.82
C LEU A 61 14.88 0.90 -2.46
N VAL A 62 13.81 1.70 -2.38
CA VAL A 62 13.78 3.07 -2.94
C VAL A 62 14.85 3.95 -2.30
N CYS A 63 15.10 3.80 -1.00
CA CYS A 63 16.15 4.53 -0.29
C CYS A 63 17.55 3.86 -0.39
N HIS A 64 17.72 2.84 -1.23
CA HIS A 64 18.97 2.11 -1.40
C HIS A 64 19.56 1.49 -0.11
N ARG A 65 18.71 1.19 0.88
CA ARG A 65 19.12 0.50 2.12
C ARG A 65 19.28 -1.00 1.90
N LYS A 66 18.49 -1.56 0.99
CA LYS A 66 18.60 -2.95 0.53
C LYS A 66 18.57 -2.98 -1.00
N PRO A 67 19.34 -3.86 -1.65
CA PRO A 67 19.23 -4.05 -3.09
C PRO A 67 17.89 -4.68 -3.45
N GLY A 68 17.35 -4.36 -4.63
CA GLY A 68 16.21 -5.08 -5.18
C GLY A 68 16.65 -6.45 -5.74
N ARG A 69 16.34 -6.69 -7.02
CA ARG A 69 16.89 -7.81 -7.78
C ARG A 69 18.43 -7.74 -7.84
N ILE A 70 19.11 -8.85 -7.58
CA ILE A 70 20.58 -8.96 -7.63
C ILE A 70 21.07 -9.89 -8.75
N ASN A 71 20.20 -10.67 -9.38
CA ASN A 71 20.51 -11.45 -10.58
C ASN A 71 19.25 -11.78 -11.41
N ASP A 72 19.46 -12.26 -12.64
CA ASP A 72 18.41 -12.56 -13.61
C ASP A 72 17.63 -13.84 -13.31
N GLN A 73 17.98 -14.59 -12.25
CA GLN A 73 17.33 -15.84 -11.89
C GLN A 73 16.32 -15.65 -10.73
N GLU A 74 16.45 -14.60 -9.93
CA GLU A 74 15.55 -14.36 -8.79
C GLU A 74 14.10 -14.24 -9.25
N ILE A 75 13.19 -14.95 -8.61
CA ILE A 75 11.77 -14.64 -8.71
C ILE A 75 11.50 -13.56 -7.67
N THR A 76 10.91 -12.44 -8.07
CA THR A 76 10.61 -11.33 -7.17
C THR A 76 9.10 -11.17 -7.07
N LEU A 77 8.58 -11.05 -5.85
CA LEU A 77 7.15 -10.84 -5.62
C LEU A 77 6.99 -9.54 -4.84
N PHE A 78 6.17 -8.64 -5.35
CA PHE A 78 5.66 -7.50 -4.60
C PHE A 78 4.26 -7.85 -4.11
N ASP A 79 4.12 -8.00 -2.79
CA ASP A 79 2.87 -8.29 -2.10
C ASP A 79 2.22 -6.95 -1.75
N SER A 80 1.31 -6.51 -2.63
CA SER A 80 0.67 -5.20 -2.61
C SER A 80 -0.76 -5.33 -2.13
N VAL A 81 -1.02 -4.69 -0.99
CA VAL A 81 -2.33 -4.63 -0.33
C VAL A 81 -2.89 -3.20 -0.31
N GLY A 82 -2.05 -2.22 -0.66
CA GLY A 82 -2.34 -0.80 -0.53
C GLY A 82 -2.03 -0.28 0.87
N PHE A 83 -1.36 0.87 0.95
CA PHE A 83 -1.08 1.53 2.22
C PHE A 83 -1.43 3.01 2.17
N ALA A 84 -1.97 3.55 3.28
CA ALA A 84 -2.52 4.91 3.35
C ALA A 84 -1.54 6.03 2.91
N LEU A 85 -0.23 5.78 2.92
CA LEU A 85 0.76 6.72 2.39
C LEU A 85 0.61 6.96 0.87
N GLU A 86 0.16 5.96 0.12
CA GLU A 86 -0.10 6.03 -1.32
C GLU A 86 -1.30 6.93 -1.60
N ASP A 87 -2.41 6.72 -0.87
CA ASP A 87 -3.61 7.56 -0.91
C ASP A 87 -3.28 9.01 -0.52
N PHE A 88 -2.53 9.19 0.56
CA PHE A 88 -2.08 10.52 0.98
C PHE A 88 -1.25 11.21 -0.10
N SER A 89 -0.35 10.46 -0.75
CA SER A 89 0.51 11.00 -1.81
C SER A 89 -0.31 11.46 -3.00
N ILE A 90 -1.28 10.65 -3.46
CA ILE A 90 -2.11 11.02 -4.60
C ILE A 90 -3.07 12.16 -4.26
N LEU A 91 -3.62 12.22 -3.03
CA LEU A 91 -4.46 13.33 -2.57
C LEU A 91 -3.72 14.66 -2.60
N ARG A 92 -2.44 14.69 -2.19
CA ARG A 92 -1.62 15.91 -2.27
C ARG A 92 -1.40 16.37 -3.70
N VAL A 93 -1.14 15.44 -4.61
CA VAL A 93 -0.97 15.75 -6.04
C VAL A 93 -2.26 16.29 -6.62
N PHE A 94 -3.39 15.62 -6.39
CA PHE A 94 -4.71 16.08 -6.85
C PHE A 94 -5.06 17.44 -6.30
N TYR A 95 -4.85 17.69 -5.00
CA TYR A 95 -5.13 18.97 -4.38
C TYR A 95 -4.29 20.11 -4.99
N ALA A 96 -3.01 19.88 -5.23
CA ALA A 96 -2.12 20.86 -5.86
C ALA A 96 -2.55 21.17 -7.30
N LEU A 97 -2.92 20.14 -8.07
CA LEU A 97 -3.41 20.30 -9.44
C LEU A 97 -4.76 21.03 -9.46
N ALA A 98 -5.72 20.61 -8.64
CA ALA A 98 -7.02 21.26 -8.53
C ALA A 98 -6.90 22.73 -8.16
N SER A 99 -6.01 23.07 -7.21
CA SER A 99 -5.72 24.47 -6.84
C SER A 99 -5.12 25.27 -8.00
N THR A 100 -4.17 24.68 -8.74
CA THR A 100 -3.49 25.34 -9.88
C THR A 100 -4.46 25.63 -11.02
N TYR A 101 -5.38 24.70 -11.29
CA TYR A 101 -6.34 24.79 -12.39
C TYR A 101 -7.72 25.31 -11.96
N GLN A 102 -7.87 25.74 -10.71
CA GLN A 102 -9.13 26.25 -10.14
C GLN A 102 -10.30 25.27 -10.35
N LEU A 103 -10.04 23.99 -10.09
CA LEU A 103 -11.01 22.89 -10.20
C LEU A 103 -11.62 22.56 -8.83
N GLY A 104 -12.88 22.13 -8.84
CA GLY A 104 -13.62 21.74 -7.64
C GLY A 104 -14.57 22.83 -7.15
N THR A 105 -15.30 22.53 -6.08
CA THR A 105 -16.26 23.44 -5.44
C THR A 105 -16.05 23.41 -3.94
N GLU A 106 -16.12 24.56 -3.29
CA GLU A 106 -16.11 24.64 -1.83
C GLU A 106 -17.41 24.11 -1.25
N LEU A 107 -17.29 23.26 -0.24
CA LEU A 107 -18.40 22.69 0.50
C LEU A 107 -18.16 22.87 1.99
N THR A 108 -19.14 23.38 2.71
CA THR A 108 -19.11 23.46 4.17
C THR A 108 -19.36 22.08 4.76
N LEU A 109 -18.30 21.28 4.91
CA LEU A 109 -18.39 19.92 5.45
C LEU A 109 -18.52 19.90 6.99
N ILE A 110 -17.86 20.84 7.66
CA ILE A 110 -17.89 21.03 9.11
C ILE A 110 -18.47 22.43 9.36
N PRO A 111 -19.34 22.62 10.36
CA PRO A 111 -19.93 23.92 10.62
C PRO A 111 -18.89 24.94 11.09
N GLU A 112 -19.03 26.17 10.62
CA GLU A 112 -18.36 27.33 11.19
C GLU A 112 -19.22 27.88 12.33
N LEU A 113 -18.61 28.04 13.51
CA LEU A 113 -19.30 28.44 14.74
C LEU A 113 -18.59 29.66 15.36
N ASP A 114 -19.37 30.70 15.69
CA ASP A 114 -18.87 31.84 16.46
C ASP A 114 -18.51 31.44 17.89
N ASP A 115 -19.35 30.62 18.53
CA ASP A 115 -19.04 29.93 19.78
C ASP A 115 -18.81 28.45 19.50
N PRO A 116 -17.56 27.94 19.55
CA PRO A 116 -17.25 26.54 19.26
C PRO A 116 -17.90 25.56 20.24
N LYS A 117 -18.48 26.05 21.36
CA LYS A 117 -19.26 25.23 22.30
C LYS A 117 -20.76 25.26 22.02
N ASN A 118 -21.25 26.13 21.16
CA ASN A 118 -22.68 26.30 20.86
C ASN A 118 -23.07 25.68 19.52
N LEU A 119 -22.99 24.35 19.41
CA LEU A 119 -23.47 23.66 18.21
C LEU A 119 -24.97 23.86 17.95
N TYR A 120 -25.77 24.03 19.02
CA TYR A 120 -27.22 24.25 18.91
C TYR A 120 -27.60 25.58 18.24
N GLY A 121 -26.74 26.60 18.32
CA GLY A 121 -26.95 27.90 17.66
C GLY A 121 -26.96 27.86 16.13
N LEU A 122 -26.73 26.70 15.51
CA LEU A 122 -26.90 26.50 14.07
C LEU A 122 -28.35 26.18 13.67
N ILE A 123 -29.16 25.71 14.63
CA ILE A 123 -30.53 25.24 14.38
C ILE A 123 -31.56 26.26 14.89
N TYR A 124 -31.16 27.13 15.82
CA TYR A 124 -32.00 28.13 16.51
C TYR A 124 -31.34 29.50 16.48
#